data_AF-A0A7R9LUV5-F1
#
_entry.id   AF-A0A7R9LUV5-F1
#
_cell.length_a   1.000
_cell.length_b   1.000
_cell.length_c   1.000
_cell.angle_alpha   90.00
_cell.angle_beta   90.00
_cell.angle_gamma   90.00
#
_symmetry.space_group_name_H-M   'P 1'
#
loop_
_entity.id
_entity.type
_entity.pdbx_description
1 polymer ?
#
loop_
_entity_poly.entity_id
_entity_poly.type
_entity_poly.pdbx_seq_one_letter_code
_entity_poly.pdbx_strand_id
1 'polypeptide(L)'
;MTSTNSTELGWNCCRDTKRQAWVSSYFGYYWYKNWQSTDFIKETLQDQFEYLHNTTNQTGVMEPGQHAQHAHQWGDLSITKLPASQFQGPTPFVQVSNADLNKPICNPVNTREMPVRMLEKNIEETNDMHEKLR
;
A
#
# COMPACT_ATOMS: atom_id res chain seq x y z
N MET A 1 0.97 -14.48 2.08
CA MET A 1 -0.17 -13.58 1.82
C MET A 1 0.00 -12.94 0.45
N THR A 2 -1.08 -12.58 -0.23
CA THR A 2 -1.11 -11.86 -1.52
C THR A 2 -1.91 -10.57 -1.36
N SER A 3 -1.60 -9.55 -2.16
CA SER A 3 -2.25 -8.23 -2.06
C SER A 3 -3.67 -8.17 -2.63
N THR A 4 -4.01 -9.08 -3.54
CA THR A 4 -5.30 -9.13 -4.24
C THR A 4 -5.75 -10.59 -4.41
N ASN A 5 -7.04 -10.76 -4.73
CA ASN A 5 -7.58 -12.03 -5.21
C ASN A 5 -7.29 -12.24 -6.71
N SER A 6 -7.83 -13.33 -7.28
CA SER A 6 -7.63 -13.72 -8.68
C SER A 6 -8.32 -12.81 -9.71
N THR A 7 -9.23 -11.94 -9.28
CA THR A 7 -10.06 -11.10 -10.16
C THR A 7 -9.75 -9.61 -10.05
N GLU A 8 -8.99 -9.21 -9.04
CA GLU A 8 -8.69 -7.81 -8.73
C GLU A 8 -7.27 -7.41 -9.09
N LEU A 9 -7.11 -6.11 -9.33
CA LEU A 9 -5.82 -5.52 -9.63
C LEU A 9 -5.21 -4.81 -8.42
N GLY A 10 -3.89 -4.74 -8.45
CA GLY A 10 -3.07 -3.97 -7.52
C GLY A 10 -3.39 -2.47 -7.55
N TRP A 11 -3.08 -1.75 -6.48
CA TRP A 11 -3.08 -0.30 -6.42
C TRP A 11 -1.70 0.23 -6.06
N ASN A 12 -1.33 1.35 -6.66
CA ASN A 12 -0.15 2.12 -6.34
C ASN A 12 -0.53 3.36 -5.55
N CYS A 13 0.41 3.91 -4.81
CA CYS A 13 0.23 5.11 -3.99
C CYS A 13 1.54 5.89 -3.91
N CYS A 14 1.52 7.01 -3.21
CA CYS A 14 2.68 7.87 -3.01
C CYS A 14 3.23 8.44 -4.31
N ARG A 15 2.46 9.30 -5.00
CA ARG A 15 2.98 10.04 -6.14
C ARG A 15 4.07 11.02 -5.69
N ASP A 16 5.24 10.87 -6.28
CA ASP A 16 6.36 11.79 -6.14
C ASP A 16 6.39 12.72 -7.36
N THR A 17 6.14 14.01 -7.13
CA THR A 17 6.10 15.02 -8.20
C THR A 17 7.47 15.35 -8.77
N LYS A 18 8.57 15.14 -8.03
CA LYS A 18 9.92 15.36 -8.56
C LYS A 18 10.34 14.23 -9.48
N ARG A 19 9.95 13.00 -9.13
CA ARG A 19 10.24 11.78 -9.92
C ARG A 19 9.18 11.49 -10.97
N GLN A 20 8.07 12.23 -10.96
CA GLN A 20 6.94 12.05 -11.86
C GLN A 20 6.41 10.61 -11.89
N ALA A 21 6.35 9.98 -10.72
CA ALA A 21 6.01 8.56 -10.59
C ALA A 21 5.31 8.26 -9.27
N TRP A 22 4.48 7.21 -9.25
CA TRP A 22 4.04 6.57 -8.02
C TRP A 22 5.17 5.65 -7.53
N VAL A 23 5.63 5.86 -6.29
CA VAL A 23 6.84 5.18 -5.78
C VAL A 23 6.54 4.04 -4.80
N SER A 24 5.26 3.74 -4.56
CA SER A 24 4.87 2.65 -3.67
C SER A 24 3.65 1.90 -4.19
N SER A 25 3.52 0.64 -3.77
CA SER A 25 2.24 -0.06 -3.82
C SER A 25 1.42 0.26 -2.57
N TYR A 26 0.10 0.21 -2.68
CA TYR A 26 -0.82 0.47 -1.57
C TYR A 26 -0.69 -0.61 -0.49
N PHE A 27 -0.73 -1.89 -0.88
CA PHE A 27 -0.49 -3.02 0.02
C PHE A 27 0.90 -2.95 0.69
N GLY A 28 1.96 -2.69 -0.10
CA GLY A 28 3.32 -2.60 0.43
C GLY A 28 3.51 -1.43 1.39
N TYR A 29 2.87 -0.28 1.11
CA TYR A 29 2.87 0.87 2.01
C TYR A 29 2.28 0.51 3.37
N TYR A 30 1.14 -0.18 3.40
CA TYR A 30 0.51 -0.59 4.65
C TYR A 30 1.26 -1.68 5.39
N TRP A 31 1.87 -2.62 4.67
CA TRP A 31 2.72 -3.62 5.30
C TRP A 31 3.92 -2.97 5.99
N TYR A 32 4.56 -2.01 5.30
CA TYR A 32 5.66 -1.24 5.86
C TYR A 32 5.23 -0.37 7.04
N LYS A 33 4.07 0.26 6.94
CA LYS A 33 3.51 1.07 8.03
C LYS A 33 3.24 0.24 9.28
N ASN A 34 2.69 -0.96 9.10
CA ASN A 34 2.53 -1.92 10.18
C ASN A 34 3.88 -2.31 10.78
N TRP A 35 4.83 -2.73 9.94
CA TRP A 35 6.20 -3.07 10.30
C TRP A 35 6.90 -1.97 11.14
N GLN A 36 6.63 -0.70 10.84
CA GLN A 36 7.19 0.43 11.57
C GLN A 36 6.53 0.72 12.93
N SER A 37 5.37 0.13 13.20
CA SER A 37 4.50 0.47 14.34
C SER A 37 4.30 -0.65 15.35
N THR A 38 4.71 -1.88 15.01
CA THR A 38 4.46 -3.07 15.81
C THR A 38 5.72 -3.61 16.48
N ASP A 39 5.51 -4.44 17.49
CA ASP A 39 6.55 -5.22 18.16
C ASP A 39 6.49 -6.66 17.62
N PHE A 40 7.48 -7.07 16.82
CA PHE A 40 7.46 -8.35 16.10
C PHE A 40 7.57 -9.58 17.00
N ILE A 41 7.96 -9.39 18.26
CA ILE A 41 7.96 -10.46 19.25
C ILE A 41 6.52 -10.76 19.70
N LYS A 42 5.64 -9.74 19.69
CA LYS A 42 4.24 -9.85 20.12
C LYS A 42 3.27 -10.04 18.96
N GLU A 43 3.53 -9.37 17.84
CA GLU A 43 2.74 -9.49 16.63
C GLU A 43 2.94 -10.87 15.99
N THR A 44 1.84 -11.53 15.64
CA THR A 44 1.86 -12.74 14.81
C THR A 44 1.70 -12.40 13.32
N LEU A 45 2.08 -13.31 12.44
CA LEU A 45 1.79 -13.15 11.00
C LEU A 45 0.27 -13.06 10.70
N GLN A 46 -0.56 -13.62 11.58
CA GLN A 46 -2.01 -13.52 11.53
C GLN A 46 -2.47 -12.08 11.82
N ASP A 47 -1.97 -11.48 12.90
CA ASP A 47 -2.28 -10.08 13.25
C ASP A 47 -1.90 -9.13 12.10
N GLN A 48 -0.70 -9.32 11.53
CA GLN A 48 -0.22 -8.54 10.39
C GLN A 48 -1.14 -8.67 9.17
N PHE A 49 -1.63 -9.89 8.89
CA PHE A 49 -2.57 -10.11 7.80
C PHE A 49 -3.92 -9.46 8.06
N GLU A 50 -4.46 -9.58 9.27
CA GLU A 50 -5.74 -8.96 9.62
C GLU A 50 -5.66 -7.44 9.53
N TYR A 51 -4.56 -6.84 9.99
CA TYR A 51 -4.27 -5.42 9.78
C TYR A 51 -4.34 -5.04 8.30
N LEU A 52 -3.62 -5.79 7.46
CA LEU A 52 -3.55 -5.54 6.03
C LEU A 52 -4.90 -5.72 5.37
N HIS A 53 -5.56 -6.85 5.59
CA HIS A 53 -6.85 -7.18 5.03
C HIS A 53 -7.88 -6.11 5.38
N ASN A 54 -7.98 -5.71 6.66
CA ASN A 54 -8.92 -4.67 7.07
C ASN A 54 -8.60 -3.32 6.46
N THR A 55 -7.32 -2.94 6.43
CA THR A 55 -6.91 -1.61 5.95
C THR A 55 -6.98 -1.49 4.43
N THR A 56 -6.71 -2.58 3.70
CA THR A 56 -6.79 -2.59 2.23
C THR A 56 -8.18 -2.90 1.70
N ASN A 57 -9.05 -3.50 2.51
CA ASN A 57 -10.46 -3.66 2.22
C ASN A 57 -11.27 -2.37 2.45
N GLN A 58 -10.87 -1.54 3.40
CA GLN A 58 -11.58 -0.30 3.73
C GLN A 58 -11.22 0.81 2.73
N THR A 59 -11.94 0.84 1.61
CA THR A 59 -11.81 1.88 0.58
C THR A 59 -12.58 3.16 0.91
N GLY A 60 -12.43 3.69 2.13
CA GLY A 60 -12.97 5.01 2.49
C GLY A 60 -12.34 6.17 1.71
N VAL A 61 -11.41 5.89 0.79
CA VAL A 61 -10.64 6.87 0.00
C VAL A 61 -10.79 6.64 -1.51
N MET A 62 -11.59 5.67 -1.92
CA MET A 62 -11.78 5.35 -3.34
C MET A 62 -13.23 5.67 -3.69
N GLU A 63 -13.43 6.27 -4.86
CA GLU A 63 -14.77 6.69 -5.30
C GLU A 63 -15.77 5.52 -5.17
N PRO A 64 -17.05 5.80 -4.85
CA PRO A 64 -18.08 4.75 -4.77
C PRO A 64 -18.06 3.86 -6.02
N GLY A 65 -17.85 2.55 -5.82
CA GLY A 65 -17.74 1.57 -6.92
C GLY A 65 -16.31 1.18 -7.30
N GLN A 66 -15.27 1.76 -6.68
CA GLN A 66 -13.90 1.27 -6.81
C GLN A 66 -13.63 0.14 -5.80
N HIS A 67 -13.37 -1.05 -6.33
CA HIS A 67 -13.19 -2.26 -5.52
C HIS A 67 -11.93 -2.20 -4.67
N ALA A 68 -12.10 -2.60 -3.41
CA ALA A 68 -11.05 -2.80 -2.44
C ALA A 68 -10.03 -3.84 -2.86
N GLN A 69 -8.81 -3.71 -2.36
CA GLN A 69 -7.80 -4.73 -2.55
C GLN A 69 -7.96 -5.80 -1.47
N HIS A 70 -8.44 -6.97 -1.86
CA HIS A 70 -8.63 -8.05 -0.89
C HIS A 70 -7.34 -8.85 -0.70
N ALA A 71 -6.66 -8.57 0.41
CA ALA A 71 -5.52 -9.37 0.84
C ALA A 71 -5.97 -10.82 1.09
N HIS A 72 -5.22 -11.80 0.60
CA HIS A 72 -5.50 -13.23 0.79
C HIS A 72 -4.33 -13.98 1.43
N GLN A 73 -4.63 -15.07 2.13
CA GLN A 73 -3.65 -16.03 2.64
C GLN A 73 -3.88 -17.40 2.03
N TRP A 74 -2.80 -18.17 1.94
CA TRP A 74 -2.77 -19.47 1.29
C TRP A 74 -1.76 -20.37 2.02
N GLY A 75 -1.86 -21.68 1.81
CA GLY A 75 -0.96 -22.67 2.41
C GLY A 75 -1.36 -23.07 3.83
N ASP A 76 -0.38 -23.47 4.64
CA ASP A 76 -0.60 -23.87 6.02
C ASP A 76 -0.78 -22.64 6.93
N LEU A 77 -2.04 -22.38 7.30
CA LEU A 77 -2.40 -21.25 8.17
C LEU A 77 -1.96 -21.45 9.63
N SER A 78 -1.49 -22.64 10.04
CA SER A 78 -0.92 -22.79 11.39
C SER A 78 0.35 -21.96 11.56
N ILE A 79 1.10 -21.72 10.47
CA ILE A 79 2.31 -20.89 10.44
C ILE A 79 1.97 -19.43 10.79
N THR A 80 0.75 -18.95 10.49
CA THR A 80 0.41 -17.54 10.73
C THR A 80 0.34 -17.20 12.22
N LYS A 81 0.21 -18.20 13.09
CA LYS A 81 0.21 -18.03 14.55
C LYS A 81 1.60 -17.77 15.14
N LEU A 82 2.66 -17.94 14.34
CA LEU A 82 4.02 -17.67 14.79
C LEU A 82 4.29 -16.16 14.87
N PRO A 83 5.13 -15.71 15.82
CA PRO A 83 5.56 -14.32 15.90
C PRO A 83 6.24 -13.87 14.59
N ALA A 84 5.94 -12.65 14.17
CA ALA A 84 6.52 -12.04 12.97
C ALA A 84 8.06 -11.99 13.05
N SER A 85 8.62 -11.88 14.25
CA SER A 85 10.07 -11.84 14.48
C SER A 85 10.83 -13.07 14.00
N GLN A 86 10.17 -14.23 13.88
CA GLN A 86 10.79 -15.43 13.33
C GLN A 86 11.06 -15.32 11.82
N PHE A 87 10.40 -14.39 11.13
CA PHE A 87 10.50 -14.19 9.68
C PHE A 87 11.10 -12.83 9.31
N GLN A 88 10.82 -11.81 10.11
CA GLN A 88 11.16 -10.41 9.83
C GLN A 88 12.36 -9.92 10.66
N GLY A 89 12.89 -10.77 11.55
CA GLY A 89 14.00 -10.44 12.44
C GLY A 89 13.55 -9.74 13.73
N PRO A 90 14.50 -9.20 14.51
CA PRO A 90 14.15 -8.47 15.74
C PRO A 90 13.33 -7.22 15.43
N THR A 91 12.51 -6.80 16.40
CA THR A 91 11.73 -5.56 16.31
C THR A 91 12.65 -4.39 15.96
N PRO A 92 12.33 -3.57 14.94
CA PRO A 92 13.18 -2.47 14.51
C PRO A 92 13.32 -1.43 15.62
N PHE A 93 14.54 -0.92 15.80
CA PHE A 93 14.87 0.07 16.84
C PHE A 93 14.16 1.41 16.65
N VAL A 94 13.73 1.73 15.41
CA VAL A 94 13.04 2.97 15.09
C VAL A 94 11.56 2.65 14.89
N GLN A 95 10.78 2.82 15.96
CA GLN A 95 9.33 2.90 15.84
C GLN A 95 8.95 4.31 15.43
N VAL A 96 8.19 4.44 14.34
CA VAL A 96 7.79 5.75 13.83
C VAL A 96 6.64 6.26 14.69
N SER A 97 6.61 7.57 14.94
CA SER A 97 5.59 8.19 15.79
C SER A 97 4.17 7.92 15.26
N ASN A 98 3.20 7.81 16.17
CA ASN A 98 1.78 7.69 15.82
C ASN A 98 1.27 8.83 14.91
N ALA A 99 1.92 10.00 14.94
CA ALA A 99 1.59 11.14 14.08
C ALA A 99 1.91 10.87 12.59
N ASP A 100 2.98 10.15 12.30
CA ASP A 100 3.33 9.76 10.92
C ASP A 100 2.44 8.62 10.42
N LEU A 101 2.02 7.73 11.33
CA LEU A 101 1.06 6.67 11.02
C LEU A 101 -0.33 7.25 10.68
N ASN A 102 -0.72 8.41 11.22
CA ASN A 102 -2.04 8.98 10.94
C ASN A 102 -2.10 9.86 9.68
N LYS A 103 -1.01 9.95 8.91
CA LYS A 103 -1.04 10.68 7.63
C LYS A 103 -2.00 10.00 6.65
N PRO A 104 -2.89 10.77 5.99
CA PRO A 104 -3.82 10.23 5.02
C PRO A 104 -3.09 9.53 3.88
N ILE A 105 -3.78 8.57 3.26
CA ILE A 105 -3.28 7.82 2.11
C ILE A 105 -2.76 8.79 1.05
N CYS A 106 -1.55 8.53 0.55
CA CYS A 106 -1.00 9.33 -0.52
C CYS A 106 -1.55 8.86 -1.87
N ASN A 107 -2.61 9.50 -2.37
CA ASN A 107 -3.07 9.49 -3.76
C ASN A 107 -3.08 8.09 -4.44
N PRO A 108 -4.01 7.20 -4.06
CA PRO A 108 -4.04 5.85 -4.61
C PRO A 108 -4.47 5.87 -6.10
N VAL A 109 -3.87 4.99 -6.91
CA VAL A 109 -4.19 4.80 -8.33
C VAL A 109 -4.23 3.31 -8.67
N ASN A 110 -5.20 2.88 -9.47
CA ASN A 110 -5.24 1.50 -9.93
C ASN A 110 -4.00 1.22 -10.79
N THR A 111 -3.37 0.06 -10.60
CA THR A 111 -2.14 -0.29 -11.35
C THR A 111 -2.33 -0.22 -12.86
N ARG A 112 -3.51 -0.59 -13.37
CA ARG A 112 -3.81 -0.49 -14.81
C ARG A 112 -3.87 0.96 -15.29
N GLU A 113 -4.36 1.88 -14.45
CA GLU A 113 -4.49 3.29 -14.81
C GLU A 113 -3.19 4.08 -14.66
N MET A 114 -2.22 3.57 -13.89
CA MET A 114 -1.00 4.30 -13.54
C MET A 114 -0.29 4.94 -14.74
N PRO A 115 -0.04 4.26 -15.89
CA PRO A 115 0.64 4.90 -17.01
C PRO A 115 -0.14 6.08 -17.60
N VAL A 116 -1.48 5.95 -17.69
CA VAL A 116 -2.34 7.03 -18.19
C VAL A 116 -2.35 8.19 -17.20
N ARG A 117 -2.50 7.91 -15.89
CA ARG A 117 -2.47 8.94 -14.85
C ARG A 117 -1.11 9.65 -14.76
N MET A 118 -0.01 8.95 -15.04
CA MET A 118 1.31 9.58 -15.15
C MET A 118 1.34 10.59 -16.28
N LEU A 119 0.84 10.23 -17.48
CA LEU A 119 0.79 11.14 -18.62
C LEU A 119 -0.13 12.35 -18.34
N GLU A 120 -1.34 12.12 -17.83
CA GLU A 120 -2.28 13.18 -17.45
C GLU A 120 -1.62 14.18 -16.49
N LYS A 121 -0.96 13.69 -15.44
CA LYS A 121 -0.30 14.55 -14.46
C LYS A 121 0.91 15.29 -15.02
N ASN A 122 1.68 14.67 -15.91
CA ASN A 122 2.79 15.34 -16.59
C ASN A 122 2.29 16.50 -17.46
N ILE A 123 1.18 16.29 -18.19
CA ILE A 123 0.55 17.33 -19.03
C ILE A 123 -0.04 18.45 -18.17
N GLU A 124 -0.64 18.13 -17.03
CA GLU A 124 -1.17 19.12 -16.09
C GLU A 124 -0.06 20.00 -15.48
N GLU A 125 1.11 19.40 -15.19
CA GLU A 125 2.20 20.07 -14.47
C GLU A 125 3.22 20.77 -15.38
N THR A 126 3.25 20.44 -16.67
CA THR A 126 4.18 21.09 -17.61
C THR A 126 3.78 22.54 -17.92
N ASN A 127 4.78 23.36 -18.22
CA ASN A 127 4.59 24.70 -18.77
C ASN A 127 4.91 24.77 -20.27
N ASP A 128 5.36 23.66 -20.87
CA ASP A 128 5.63 23.60 -22.31
C ASP A 128 4.31 23.46 -23.10
N MET A 129 4.06 24.42 -24.00
CA MET A 129 2.89 24.40 -24.87
C MET A 129 2.89 23.22 -25.85
N HIS A 130 4.06 22.72 -26.26
CA HIS A 130 4.17 21.57 -27.15
C HIS A 130 3.79 20.26 -26.46
N GLU A 131 4.03 20.15 -25.15
CA GLU A 131 3.62 18.99 -24.35
C GLU A 131 2.12 19.02 -24.04
N LYS A 132 1.49 20.21 -23.99
CA LYS A 132 0.04 20.36 -23.77
C LYS A 132 -0.84 20.09 -25.00
N LEU A 133 -0.28 20.14 -26.20
CA LEU A 133 -1.01 20.05 -27.47
C LEU A 133 -0.87 18.70 -28.18
N ARG A 134 -0.20 17.71 -27.56
CA ARG A 134 -0.09 16.32 -28.05
C ARG A 134 -1.09 15.41 -27.35
#